data_AF-A0A2A4GYD3-F1
#
_entry.id   AF-A0A2A4GYD3-F1
#
_cell.length_a   1.000
_cell.length_b   1.000
_cell.length_c   1.000
_cell.angle_alpha   90.00
_cell.angle_beta   90.00
_cell.angle_gamma   90.00
#
_symmetry.space_group_name_H-M   'P 1'
#
loop_
_entity.id
_entity.type
_entity.pdbx_description
1 polymer ?
#
loop_
_entity_poly.entity_id
_entity_poly.type
_entity_poly.pdbx_seq_one_letter_code
_entity_poly.pdbx_strand_id
1 'polypeptide(L)'
;MNILIGILLSLFIFVTGVLFMKFNHTFWNNPLLLIFKNRTHVNQITGKSFMILSLVYFIIALLYHWTVSNLVVLYLVLTLIDFIVVGLVIHSKNRKNIKVQ
;
A
#
# COMPACT_ATOMS: atom_id res chain seq x y z
N MET A 1 -24.34 7.46 -8.30
CA MET A 1 -23.26 8.29 -7.70
C MET A 1 -22.28 7.35 -7.00
N ASN A 2 -21.23 6.90 -7.70
CA ASN A 2 -20.33 5.85 -7.21
C ASN A 2 -19.19 6.38 -6.34
N ILE A 3 -19.21 7.67 -6.03
CA ILE A 3 -18.24 8.36 -5.18
C ILE A 3 -18.16 7.69 -3.80
N LEU A 4 -19.30 7.26 -3.23
CA LEU A 4 -19.33 6.54 -1.96
C LEU A 4 -18.44 5.29 -1.97
N ILE A 5 -18.47 4.52 -3.06
CA ILE A 5 -17.62 3.32 -3.22
C ILE A 5 -16.15 3.72 -3.31
N GLY A 6 -15.84 4.80 -4.02
CA GLY A 6 -14.49 5.36 -4.07
C GLY A 6 -13.96 5.76 -2.68
N ILE A 7 -14.80 6.41 -1.88
CA ILE A 7 -14.47 6.79 -0.50
C ILE A 7 -14.25 5.55 0.37
N LEU A 8 -15.14 4.55 0.28
CA LEU A 8 -15.01 3.30 1.03
C LEU A 8 -13.72 2.55 0.68
N LEU A 9 -13.38 2.45 -0.60
CA LEU A 9 -12.14 1.81 -1.04
C LEU A 9 -10.90 2.58 -0.58
N SER A 10 -10.92 3.93 -0.63
CA SER A 10 -9.84 4.75 -0.05
C SER A 10 -9.66 4.49 1.44
N LEU A 11 -10.75 4.52 2.21
CA LEU A 11 -10.74 4.22 3.64
C LEU A 11 -10.21 2.82 3.93
N PHE A 12 -10.57 1.85 3.10
CA PHE A 12 -10.06 0.48 3.22
C PHE A 12 -8.54 0.41 3.01
N ILE A 13 -7.99 1.11 2.01
CA ILE A 13 -6.52 1.23 1.83
C ILE A 13 -5.89 1.86 3.07
N PHE A 14 -6.46 2.97 3.55
CA PHE A 14 -5.93 3.70 4.71
C PHE A 14 -5.90 2.83 5.97
N VAL A 15 -7.02 2.18 6.30
CA VAL A 15 -7.12 1.27 7.44
C VAL A 15 -6.12 0.13 7.30
N THR A 16 -5.97 -0.46 6.11
CA THR A 16 -4.97 -1.50 5.87
C THR A 16 -3.54 -1.00 6.14
N GLY A 17 -3.21 0.23 5.72
CA GLY A 17 -1.93 0.87 6.01
C GLY A 17 -1.69 1.08 7.51
N VAL A 18 -2.69 1.56 8.24
CA VAL A 18 -2.64 1.70 9.71
C VAL A 18 -2.43 0.33 10.38
N LEU A 19 -3.13 -0.72 9.91
CA LEU A 19 -2.99 -2.07 10.46
C LEU A 19 -1.57 -2.62 10.24
N PHE A 20 -0.97 -2.43 9.06
CA PHE A 20 0.44 -2.80 8.83
C PHE A 20 1.37 -2.11 9.84
N MET A 21 1.17 -0.82 10.10
CA MET A 21 2.02 -0.06 11.03
C MET A 21 1.80 -0.45 12.49
N LYS A 22 0.54 -0.63 12.92
CA LYS A 22 0.18 -0.92 14.31
C LYS A 22 0.49 -2.36 14.72
N PHE A 23 0.28 -3.32 13.81
CA PHE A 23 0.52 -4.74 14.05
C PHE A 23 1.78 -5.24 13.32
N ASN A 24 2.81 -4.38 13.26
CA ASN A 24 4.06 -4.61 12.54
C ASN A 24 4.90 -5.78 13.09
N HIS A 25 4.58 -6.34 14.27
CA HIS A 25 5.32 -7.44 14.91
C HIS A 25 4.54 -8.75 15.07
N THR A 26 3.22 -8.77 14.88
CA THR A 26 2.37 -9.90 15.32
C THR A 26 1.62 -10.58 14.18
N PHE A 27 0.49 -10.02 13.73
CA PHE A 27 -0.51 -10.77 12.96
C PHE A 27 -0.62 -10.38 11.48
N TRP A 28 -0.30 -9.14 11.10
CA TRP A 28 -0.55 -8.67 9.74
C TRP A 28 0.59 -9.08 8.80
N ASN A 29 0.36 -10.16 8.06
CA ASN A 29 1.30 -10.70 7.08
C ASN A 29 1.19 -9.92 5.77
N ASN A 30 2.09 -8.94 5.60
CA ASN A 30 2.29 -8.29 4.33
C ASN A 30 2.79 -9.30 3.29
N PRO A 31 2.22 -9.34 2.07
CA PRO A 31 2.67 -10.23 1.00
C PRO A 31 4.18 -10.15 0.70
N LEU A 32 4.78 -8.97 0.88
CA LEU A 32 6.22 -8.77 0.68
C LEU A 32 7.09 -9.55 1.69
N LEU A 33 6.52 -10.06 2.79
CA LEU A 33 7.25 -10.89 3.75
C LEU A 33 7.65 -12.26 3.19
N LEU A 34 7.01 -12.70 2.11
CA LEU A 34 7.43 -13.90 1.38
C LEU A 34 8.83 -13.73 0.77
N ILE A 35 9.24 -12.48 0.49
CA ILE A 35 10.50 -12.13 -0.15
C ILE A 35 11.47 -11.50 0.86
N PHE A 36 10.97 -10.60 1.73
CA PHE A 36 11.75 -9.83 2.67
C PHE A 36 11.45 -10.23 4.13
N LYS A 37 12.41 -10.87 4.81
CA LYS A 37 12.18 -11.45 6.15
C LYS A 37 12.11 -10.43 7.31
N ASN A 38 12.51 -9.17 7.10
CA ASN A 38 12.45 -8.15 8.16
C ASN A 38 11.04 -7.58 8.30
N ARG A 39 10.21 -8.26 9.12
CA ARG A 39 8.78 -7.94 9.29
C ARG A 39 8.51 -6.49 9.64
N THR A 40 9.17 -6.01 10.70
CA THR A 40 8.97 -4.65 11.21
C THR A 40 9.22 -3.61 10.12
N HIS A 41 10.35 -3.76 9.42
CA HIS A 41 10.75 -2.82 8.38
C HIS A 41 9.80 -2.83 7.18
N VAL A 42 9.46 -4.03 6.68
CA VAL A 42 8.56 -4.22 5.54
C VAL A 42 7.16 -3.67 5.85
N ASN A 43 6.62 -4.00 7.02
CA ASN A 43 5.29 -3.54 7.45
C ASN A 43 5.25 -2.02 7.66
N GLN A 44 6.29 -1.41 8.24
CA GLN A 44 6.35 0.03 8.40
C GLN A 44 6.42 0.79 7.07
N ILE A 45 7.26 0.34 6.13
CA ILE A 45 7.38 1.01 4.82
C ILE A 45 6.08 0.86 4.04
N THR A 46 5.54 -0.37 3.97
CA THR A 46 4.31 -0.63 3.21
C THR A 46 3.12 0.11 3.81
N GLY A 47 2.99 0.13 5.14
CA GLY A 47 1.91 0.85 5.79
C GLY A 47 1.93 2.35 5.52
N LYS A 48 3.12 2.98 5.53
CA LYS A 48 3.29 4.38 5.11
C LYS A 48 2.95 4.59 3.64
N SER A 49 3.34 3.66 2.77
CA SER A 49 3.00 3.72 1.34
C SER A 49 1.49 3.66 1.12
N PHE A 50 0.79 2.76 1.82
CA PHE A 50 -0.67 2.63 1.77
C PHE A 50 -1.39 3.88 2.27
N MET A 51 -0.87 4.57 3.29
CA MET A 51 -1.43 5.87 3.69
C MET A 51 -1.36 6.89 2.55
N ILE A 52 -0.24 6.97 1.84
CA ILE A 52 -0.08 7.86 0.68
C ILE A 52 -1.01 7.41 -0.46
N LEU A 53 -1.03 6.11 -0.76
CA LEU A 53 -1.87 5.52 -1.80
C LEU A 53 -3.35 5.80 -1.54
N SER A 54 -3.79 5.74 -0.29
CA SER A 54 -5.19 6.01 0.09
C SER A 54 -5.61 7.44 -0.28
N LEU A 55 -4.72 8.42 -0.08
CA LEU A 55 -4.96 9.82 -0.43
C LEU A 55 -4.96 10.00 -1.95
N VAL A 56 -3.99 9.40 -2.66
CA VAL A 56 -3.93 9.43 -4.13
C VAL A 56 -5.20 8.83 -4.73
N TYR A 57 -5.61 7.66 -4.25
CA TYR A 57 -6.82 6.99 -4.70
C TYR A 57 -8.07 7.84 -4.42
N PHE A 58 -8.17 8.45 -3.24
CA PHE A 58 -9.27 9.34 -2.87
C PHE A 58 -9.41 10.51 -3.84
N ILE A 59 -8.29 11.18 -4.15
CA ILE A 59 -8.28 12.32 -5.09
C ILE A 59 -8.74 11.86 -6.48
N ILE A 60 -8.21 10.75 -7.00
CA ILE A 60 -8.61 10.22 -8.31
C ILE A 60 -10.09 9.85 -8.34
N ALA A 61 -10.60 9.25 -7.25
CA ALA A 61 -12.00 8.87 -7.14
C ALA A 61 -12.97 10.07 -7.15
N LEU A 62 -12.52 11.25 -6.69
CA LEU A 62 -13.31 12.50 -6.70
C LEU A 62 -13.29 13.21 -8.07
N LEU A 63 -12.20 13.11 -8.82
CA LEU A 63 -11.99 13.92 -10.03
C LEU A 63 -12.78 13.47 -11.26
N TYR A 64 -13.27 12.22 -11.30
CA TYR A 64 -13.93 11.67 -12.48
C TYR A 64 -15.25 10.95 -12.18
N HIS A 65 -16.06 10.81 -13.22
CA HIS A 65 -17.28 9.99 -13.18
C HIS A 65 -16.97 8.52 -13.42
N TRP A 66 -16.69 7.81 -12.34
CA TRP A 66 -16.33 6.39 -12.40
C TRP A 66 -17.55 5.45 -12.34
N THR A 67 -17.46 4.34 -13.07
CA THR A 67 -18.27 3.14 -12.78
C THR A 67 -17.67 2.40 -11.58
N VAL A 68 -18.48 1.57 -10.91
CA VAL A 68 -18.00 0.73 -9.79
C VAL A 68 -16.87 -0.19 -10.25
N SER A 69 -17.02 -0.82 -11.41
CA SER A 69 -16.01 -1.70 -11.98
C SER A 69 -14.67 -0.99 -12.19
N ASN A 70 -14.70 0.25 -12.72
CA ASN A 70 -13.47 1.02 -12.94
C ASN A 70 -12.77 1.36 -11.62
N LEU A 71 -13.52 1.71 -10.57
CA LEU A 71 -12.96 1.96 -9.23
C LEU A 71 -12.28 0.70 -8.67
N VAL A 72 -12.93 -0.45 -8.77
CA VAL A 72 -12.35 -1.72 -8.29
C VAL A 72 -11.09 -2.08 -9.08
N VAL A 73 -11.10 -1.94 -10.41
CA VAL A 73 -9.92 -2.19 -11.23
C VAL A 73 -8.79 -1.22 -10.86
N LEU A 74 -9.08 0.06 -10.71
CA LEU A 74 -8.12 1.07 -10.30
C LEU A 74 -7.50 0.73 -8.93
N TYR A 75 -8.32 0.31 -7.96
CA TYR A 75 -7.89 -0.09 -6.63
C TYR A 75 -6.89 -1.25 -6.70
N LEU A 76 -7.20 -2.29 -7.47
CA LEU A 76 -6.35 -3.47 -7.62
C LEU A 76 -5.03 -3.12 -8.30
N VAL A 77 -5.08 -2.36 -9.40
CA VAL A 77 -3.90 -1.96 -10.17
C VAL A 77 -2.97 -1.08 -9.33
N LEU A 78 -3.51 -0.06 -8.67
CA LEU A 78 -2.70 0.84 -7.84
C LEU A 78 -2.09 0.12 -6.63
N THR A 79 -2.81 -0.79 -6.01
CA THR A 79 -2.30 -1.61 -4.91
C THR A 79 -1.16 -2.53 -5.38
N LEU A 80 -1.31 -3.15 -6.55
CA LEU A 80 -0.26 -3.99 -7.13
C LEU A 80 1.00 -3.18 -7.46
N ILE A 81 0.83 -2.00 -8.08
CA ILE A 81 1.94 -1.08 -8.37
C ILE A 81 2.64 -0.65 -7.08
N ASP A 82 1.89 -0.31 -6.04
CA ASP A 82 2.46 0.09 -4.74
C ASP A 82 3.34 -1.02 -4.15
N PHE A 83 2.87 -2.27 -4.16
CA PHE A 83 3.69 -3.41 -3.69
C PHE A 83 4.99 -3.57 -4.50
N ILE A 84 4.96 -3.40 -5.82
CA ILE A 84 6.16 -3.44 -6.66
C ILE A 84 7.12 -2.31 -6.26
N VAL A 85 6.62 -1.08 -6.15
CA VAL A 85 7.42 0.10 -5.78
C VAL A 85 8.06 -0.09 -4.39
N VAL A 86 7.27 -0.49 -3.39
CA VAL A 86 7.75 -0.75 -2.04
C VAL A 86 8.79 -1.87 -2.03
N GLY A 87 8.56 -2.95 -2.77
CA GLY A 87 9.52 -4.04 -2.92
C GLY A 87 10.87 -3.56 -3.49
N LEU A 88 10.85 -2.72 -4.52
CA LEU A 88 12.06 -2.12 -5.10
C LEU A 88 12.78 -1.20 -4.10
N VAL A 89 12.03 -0.39 -3.32
CA VAL A 89 12.59 0.48 -2.29
C VAL A 89 13.31 -0.33 -1.21
N ILE A 90 12.68 -1.40 -0.71
CA ILE A 90 13.27 -2.29 0.30
C ILE A 90 14.51 -2.98 -0.25
N HIS A 91 14.44 -3.51 -1.47
CA HIS A 91 15.58 -4.16 -2.13
C HIS A 91 16.77 -3.20 -2.32
N SER A 92 16.51 -1.96 -2.75
CA SER A 92 17.53 -0.93 -2.94
C SER A 92 18.22 -0.53 -1.63
N LYS A 93 17.44 -0.35 -0.55
CA LYS A 93 17.99 -0.03 0.78
C LYS A 93 18.86 -1.16 1.34
N ASN A 94 18.46 -2.42 1.19
CA ASN A 94 19.27 -3.56 1.61
C ASN A 94 20.62 -3.62 0.88
N ARG A 95 20.66 -3.36 -0.44
CA ARG A 95 21.93 -3.33 -1.19
C ARG A 95 22.86 -2.21 -0.76
N LYS A 96 22.33 -1.05 -0.36
CA LYS A 96 23.15 0.06 0.14
C LYS A 96 23.79 -0.24 1.49
N ASN A 97 23.08 -0.89 2.41
CA ASN A 97 23.64 -1.26 3.72
C ASN A 97 24.76 -2.31 3.64
N ILE A 98 24.77 -3.18 2.62
CA ILE A 98 25.84 -4.19 2.43
C ILE A 98 27.15 -3.56 1.92
N LYS A 99 27.09 -2.40 1.24
CA LYS A 99 28.28 -1.75 0.68
C LYS A 99 29.01 -0.79 1.63
N VAL A 100 28.49 -0.59 2.84
CA VAL A 100 29.01 0.41 3.80
C VAL A 100 29.62 -0.28 5.04
N GLN A 101 29.74 -1.61 5.02
CA GLN A 101 30.51 -2.40 5.99
C GLN A 101 31.79 -2.91 5.34
#